data_AF-A0A914DSZ4-F1
#
_entry.id   AF-A0A914DSZ4-F1
#
_cell.length_a   1.000
_cell.length_b   1.000
_cell.length_c   1.000
_cell.angle_alpha   90.00
_cell.angle_beta   90.00
_cell.angle_gamma   90.00
#
_symmetry.space_group_name_H-M   'P 1'
#
loop_
_entity.id
_entity.type
_entity.pdbx_description
1 polymer ?
#
loop_
_entity_poly.entity_id
_entity_poly.type
_entity_poly.pdbx_seq_one_letter_code
_entity_poly.pdbx_strand_id
1 'polypeptide(L)'
;MKLFYFVQVVSIGCIFVRTTVALTCFENNEETGELEEVENDEFVYCRLFPASRNPETGEIKKAKADGLKHEEVDGPFEEFFELSASYYQILSICLYEKYDFPKLWKLMRNASPKFQKSPKIEYQFRCLCNTDRCNTPINLEPYLVKLRNETADNLLQ
;
A
#
# COMPACT_ATOMS: atom_id res chain seq x y z
N MET A 1 -58.69 8.45 42.66
CA MET A 1 -58.07 7.70 41.54
C MET A 1 -57.73 8.66 40.41
N LYS A 2 -56.47 9.08 40.27
CA LYS A 2 -55.92 9.66 39.03
C LYS A 2 -54.53 9.06 38.85
N LEU A 3 -54.47 8.04 37.99
CA LEU A 3 -53.26 7.33 37.63
C LEU A 3 -52.53 8.17 36.57
N PHE A 4 -51.35 8.69 36.92
CA PHE A 4 -50.47 9.40 35.99
C PHE A 4 -49.80 8.37 35.07
N TYR A 5 -50.11 8.42 33.77
CA TYR A 5 -49.38 7.68 32.74
C TYR A 5 -48.14 8.48 32.34
N PHE A 6 -46.98 8.09 32.88
CA PHE A 6 -45.68 8.51 32.37
C PHE A 6 -45.33 7.62 31.17
N VAL A 7 -45.46 8.16 29.95
CA VAL A 7 -44.93 7.54 28.74
C VAL A 7 -43.44 7.86 28.68
N GLN A 8 -42.59 6.90 29.04
CA GLN A 8 -41.15 7.01 28.82
C GLN A 8 -40.86 6.81 27.34
N VAL A 9 -40.45 7.88 26.66
CA VAL A 9 -39.83 7.82 25.33
C VAL A 9 -38.39 7.35 25.52
N VAL A 10 -38.15 6.05 25.37
CA VAL A 10 -36.79 5.50 25.30
C VAL A 10 -36.34 5.61 23.84
N SER A 11 -35.74 6.75 23.49
CA SER A 11 -34.99 6.89 22.24
C SER A 11 -33.75 6.01 22.33
N ILE A 12 -33.84 4.80 21.77
CA ILE A 12 -32.68 3.95 21.48
C ILE A 12 -31.93 4.63 20.33
N GLY A 13 -30.96 5.48 20.67
CA GLY A 13 -30.00 5.99 19.72
C GLY A 13 -29.11 4.84 19.27
N CYS A 14 -29.27 4.38 18.03
CA CYS A 14 -28.28 3.55 17.37
C CYS A 14 -26.98 4.35 17.29
N ILE A 15 -26.07 4.11 18.22
CA ILE A 15 -24.68 4.52 18.11
C ILE A 15 -24.12 3.72 16.94
N PHE A 16 -24.00 4.36 15.78
CA PHE A 16 -23.22 3.83 14.66
C PHE A 16 -21.76 3.81 15.11
N VAL A 17 -21.34 2.73 15.77
CA VAL A 17 -19.94 2.41 15.95
C VAL A 17 -19.40 2.08 14.57
N ARG A 18 -18.89 3.09 13.85
CA ARG A 18 -18.02 2.84 12.71
C ARG A 18 -16.75 2.22 13.29
N THR A 19 -16.66 0.90 13.26
CA THR A 19 -15.39 0.22 13.44
C THR A 19 -14.56 0.57 12.20
N THR A 20 -13.76 1.63 12.27
CA THR A 20 -12.66 1.81 11.33
C THR A 20 -11.73 0.63 11.58
N VAL A 21 -11.73 -0.33 10.65
CA VAL A 21 -10.77 -1.42 10.70
C VAL A 21 -9.44 -0.78 10.34
N ALA A 22 -8.57 -0.58 11.32
CA ALA A 22 -7.25 -0.03 11.09
C ALA A 22 -6.43 -1.05 10.28
N LEU A 23 -5.76 -0.57 9.25
CA LEU A 23 -4.93 -1.41 8.39
C LEU A 23 -3.54 -1.50 9.02
N THR A 24 -3.00 -2.71 9.12
CA THR A 24 -1.62 -2.94 9.57
C THR A 24 -0.70 -3.07 8.36
N CYS A 25 0.32 -2.23 8.23
CA CYS A 25 1.33 -2.29 7.18
C CYS A 25 2.73 -2.47 7.76
N PHE A 26 3.70 -2.88 6.93
CA PHE A 26 5.11 -2.76 7.24
C PHE A 26 5.64 -1.41 6.77
N GLU A 27 6.40 -0.72 7.62
CA GLU A 27 7.08 0.52 7.28
C GLU A 27 8.58 0.44 7.55
N ASN A 28 9.39 1.15 6.76
CA ASN A 28 10.80 1.30 7.09
C ASN A 28 10.97 2.32 8.22
N ASN A 29 11.50 1.87 9.35
CA ASN A 29 11.92 2.73 10.44
C ASN A 29 13.00 3.71 9.95
N GLU A 30 12.78 5.02 10.15
CA GLU A 30 13.66 6.06 9.60
C GLU A 30 15.08 6.05 10.20
N GLU A 31 15.22 5.60 11.44
CA GLU A 31 16.49 5.60 12.17
C GLU A 31 17.33 4.36 11.85
N THR A 32 16.70 3.20 11.77
CA THR A 32 17.38 1.90 11.63
C THR A 32 17.34 1.36 10.20
N GLY A 33 16.36 1.79 9.40
CA GLY A 33 16.05 1.22 8.09
C GLY A 33 15.48 -0.20 8.14
N GLU A 34 15.20 -0.72 9.34
CA GLU A 34 14.51 -2.00 9.54
C GLU A 34 13.02 -1.86 9.30
N LEU A 35 12.32 -2.97 9.12
CA LEU A 35 10.88 -2.97 8.86
C LEU A 35 10.13 -3.25 10.15
N GLU A 36 9.14 -2.41 10.44
CA GLU A 36 8.28 -2.50 11.62
C GLU A 36 6.81 -2.57 11.21
N GLU A 37 5.99 -3.24 12.02
CA GLU A 37 4.54 -3.25 11.83
C GLU A 37 3.95 -1.96 12.39
N VAL A 38 3.18 -1.26 11.57
CA VAL A 38 2.48 -0.02 11.91
C VAL A 38 1.00 -0.21 11.63
N GLU A 39 0.18 -0.03 12.66
CA GLU A 39 -1.28 -0.05 12.55
C GLU A 39 -1.78 1.40 12.56
N ASN A 40 -2.53 1.78 11.51
CA ASN A 40 -3.07 3.13 11.37
C ASN A 40 -4.44 3.08 10.67
N ASP A 41 -5.42 3.80 11.20
CA ASP A 41 -6.78 3.86 10.67
C ASP A 41 -6.94 4.78 9.46
N GLU A 42 -5.93 5.60 9.16
CA GLU A 42 -5.87 6.41 7.95
C GLU A 42 -5.28 5.67 6.75
N PHE A 43 -4.64 4.51 6.97
CA PHE A 43 -4.08 3.71 5.89
C PHE A 43 -5.19 3.06 5.05
N VAL A 44 -5.14 3.31 3.75
CA VAL A 44 -6.02 2.70 2.75
C VAL A 44 -5.31 1.62 1.93
N TYR A 45 -3.99 1.70 1.82
CA TYR A 45 -3.16 0.71 1.14
C TYR A 45 -1.83 0.54 1.87
N CYS A 46 -1.24 -0.63 1.74
CA CYS A 46 0.16 -0.85 2.03
C CYS A 46 0.94 -0.92 0.70
N ARG A 47 2.10 -0.27 0.64
CA ARG A 47 2.97 -0.22 -0.53
C ARG A 47 4.29 -0.96 -0.25
N LEU A 48 4.79 -1.61 -1.30
CA LEU A 48 6.06 -2.35 -1.32
C LEU A 48 6.86 -2.01 -2.58
N PHE A 49 8.09 -1.56 -2.39
CA PHE A 49 9.15 -1.55 -3.38
C PHE A 49 10.05 -2.75 -3.12
N PRO A 50 9.97 -3.84 -3.90
CA PRO A 50 10.78 -5.02 -3.64
C PRO A 50 12.27 -4.73 -3.78
N ALA A 51 13.08 -5.54 -3.10
CA ALA A 51 14.53 -5.49 -3.28
C ALA A 51 14.87 -5.77 -4.75
N SER A 52 15.80 -4.99 -5.29
CA SER A 52 16.24 -5.11 -6.68
C SER A 52 17.75 -5.09 -6.78
N ARG A 53 18.28 -5.83 -7.74
CA ARG A 53 19.71 -5.85 -8.04
C ARG A 53 19.95 -5.08 -9.32
N ASN A 54 20.85 -4.10 -9.28
CA ASN A 54 21.32 -3.44 -10.47
C ASN A 54 22.14 -4.44 -11.30
N PRO A 55 21.73 -4.74 -12.55
CA PRO A 55 22.42 -5.73 -13.37
C PRO A 55 23.81 -5.26 -13.84
N GLU A 56 24.05 -3.94 -13.94
CA GLU A 56 25.34 -3.36 -14.36
C GLU A 56 26.34 -3.29 -13.21
N THR A 57 25.90 -2.86 -12.02
CA THR A 57 26.78 -2.62 -10.87
C THR A 57 26.78 -3.75 -9.85
N GLY A 58 25.80 -4.66 -9.93
CA GLY A 58 25.58 -5.72 -8.95
C GLY A 58 25.03 -5.23 -7.61
N GLU A 59 24.84 -3.92 -7.45
CA GLU A 59 24.35 -3.27 -6.22
C GLU A 59 22.92 -3.73 -5.89
N ILE A 60 22.67 -4.00 -4.61
CA ILE A 60 21.36 -4.41 -4.12
C ILE A 60 20.69 -3.19 -3.49
N LYS A 61 19.61 -2.71 -4.12
CA LYS A 61 18.66 -1.80 -3.48
C LYS A 61 17.78 -2.65 -2.56
N LYS A 62 17.81 -2.37 -1.26
CA LYS A 62 16.96 -3.04 -0.26
C LYS A 62 15.48 -2.78 -0.57
N ALA A 63 14.61 -3.68 -0.11
CA ALA A 63 13.18 -3.46 -0.18
C ALA A 63 12.78 -2.25 0.67
N LYS A 64 11.74 -1.55 0.23
CA LYS A 64 11.08 -0.52 1.02
C LYS A 64 9.60 -0.78 1.13
N ALA A 65 9.00 -0.45 2.27
CA ALA A 65 7.58 -0.63 2.51
C ALA A 65 7.05 0.56 3.33
N ASP A 66 5.79 0.91 3.11
CA ASP A 66 5.07 1.97 3.82
C ASP A 66 3.55 1.75 3.76
N GLY A 67 2.81 2.30 4.73
CA GLY A 67 1.37 2.51 4.63
C GLY A 67 1.06 3.81 3.88
N LEU A 68 -0.07 3.86 3.19
CA LEU A 68 -0.50 5.01 2.42
C LEU A 68 -1.88 5.46 2.85
N LYS A 69 -2.00 6.76 3.12
CA LYS A 69 -3.27 7.47 3.23
C LYS A 69 -3.85 7.77 1.85
N HIS A 70 -5.14 8.09 1.80
CA HIS A 70 -5.84 8.27 0.54
C HIS A 70 -5.22 9.36 -0.35
N GLU A 71 -4.74 10.45 0.24
CA GLU A 71 -4.05 11.54 -0.48
C GLU A 71 -2.65 11.20 -0.99
N GLU A 72 -2.06 10.10 -0.51
CA GLU A 72 -0.71 9.64 -0.89
C GLU A 72 -0.75 8.60 -2.00
N VAL A 73 -1.94 8.11 -2.36
CA VAL A 73 -2.14 7.15 -3.44
C VAL A 73 -2.02 7.87 -4.79
N ASP A 74 -0.94 7.58 -5.50
CA ASP A 74 -0.66 8.13 -6.82
C ASP A 74 -0.89 7.08 -7.91
N GLY A 75 -1.87 7.32 -8.79
CA GLY A 75 -2.16 6.47 -9.95
C GLY A 75 -3.54 5.80 -9.89
N PRO A 76 -3.89 5.00 -10.91
CA PRO A 76 -5.25 4.47 -11.07
C PRO A 76 -5.50 3.20 -10.21
N PHE A 77 -4.91 3.11 -9.03
CA PHE A 77 -4.98 1.89 -8.20
C PHE A 77 -6.38 1.61 -7.69
N GLU A 78 -7.10 2.65 -7.27
CA GLU A 78 -8.47 2.55 -6.76
C GLU A 78 -9.40 1.93 -7.80
N GLU A 79 -9.35 2.41 -9.05
CA GLU A 79 -10.13 1.89 -10.17
C GLU A 79 -9.91 0.39 -10.41
N PHE A 80 -8.67 -0.09 -10.20
CA PHE A 80 -8.36 -1.50 -10.35
C PHE A 80 -8.90 -2.33 -9.18
N PHE A 81 -8.75 -1.89 -7.93
CA PHE A 81 -9.31 -2.61 -6.79
C PHE A 81 -10.84 -2.68 -6.85
N GLU A 82 -11.49 -1.63 -7.37
CA GLU A 82 -12.94 -1.58 -7.63
C GLU A 82 -13.43 -2.63 -8.62
N LEU A 83 -12.56 -3.18 -9.49
CA LEU A 83 -12.96 -4.26 -10.38
C LEU A 83 -13.31 -5.54 -9.61
N SER A 84 -12.84 -5.71 -8.37
CA SER A 84 -13.16 -6.86 -7.52
C SER A 84 -14.66 -7.15 -7.49
N ALA A 85 -15.03 -8.44 -7.58
CA ALA A 85 -16.42 -8.88 -7.55
C ALA A 85 -16.64 -9.93 -6.46
N SER A 86 -17.90 -10.33 -6.25
CA SER A 86 -18.25 -11.31 -5.21
C SER A 86 -17.56 -12.67 -5.33
N TYR A 87 -17.05 -13.01 -6.51
CA TYR A 87 -16.36 -14.27 -6.79
C TYR A 87 -14.86 -14.11 -7.10
N TYR A 88 -14.32 -12.88 -7.09
CA TYR A 88 -12.87 -12.67 -7.24
C TYR A 88 -12.38 -11.40 -6.52
N GLN A 89 -11.38 -11.61 -5.67
CA GLN A 89 -10.52 -10.65 -4.96
C GLN A 89 -9.36 -10.09 -5.78
N ILE A 90 -9.24 -8.79 -6.08
CA ILE A 90 -7.92 -8.21 -6.39
C ILE A 90 -7.21 -7.91 -5.07
N LEU A 91 -6.16 -8.68 -4.76
CA LEU A 91 -5.43 -8.57 -3.50
C LEU A 91 -4.23 -7.63 -3.57
N SER A 92 -3.62 -7.51 -4.74
CA SER A 92 -2.48 -6.62 -4.95
C SER A 92 -2.35 -6.23 -6.42
N ILE A 93 -1.83 -5.04 -6.65
CA ILE A 93 -1.51 -4.52 -7.98
C ILE A 93 -0.04 -4.13 -7.96
N CYS A 94 0.72 -4.59 -8.95
CA CYS A 94 2.11 -4.20 -9.10
C CYS A 94 2.35 -3.53 -10.45
N LEU A 95 3.02 -2.38 -10.41
CA LEU A 95 3.43 -1.62 -11.58
C LEU A 95 4.93 -1.75 -11.79
N TYR A 96 5.31 -1.87 -13.06
CA TYR A 96 6.69 -1.71 -13.50
C TYR A 96 6.82 -0.36 -14.19
N GLU A 97 7.39 0.59 -13.49
CA GLU A 97 7.42 2.00 -13.86
C GLU A 97 8.76 2.35 -14.50
N LYS A 98 8.70 3.19 -15.55
CA LYS A 98 9.89 3.73 -16.23
C LYS A 98 9.98 5.22 -15.92
N TYR A 99 11.01 5.61 -15.19
CA TYR A 99 11.30 7.00 -14.88
C TYR A 99 12.29 7.59 -15.90
N ASP A 100 11.82 8.56 -16.68
CA ASP A 100 12.63 9.35 -17.60
C ASP A 100 13.08 10.65 -16.90
N PHE A 101 13.99 10.48 -15.94
CA PHE A 101 14.60 11.60 -15.20
C PHE A 101 15.24 12.68 -16.11
N PRO A 102 15.80 12.40 -17.30
CA PRO A 102 16.21 13.44 -18.24
C PRO A 102 15.14 14.46 -18.59
N LYS A 103 13.90 14.03 -18.79
CA LYS A 103 12.79 14.94 -19.08
C LYS A 103 12.40 15.74 -17.84
N LEU A 104 12.40 15.10 -16.67
CA LEU A 104 12.13 15.75 -15.39
C LEU A 104 13.19 16.83 -15.08
N TRP A 105 14.47 16.53 -15.32
CA TRP A 105 15.59 17.43 -15.10
C TRP A 105 15.55 18.68 -15.99
N LYS A 106 15.09 18.54 -17.24
CA LYS A 106 14.87 19.69 -18.14
C LYS A 106 13.80 20.67 -17.61
N LEU A 107 12.84 20.17 -16.83
CA LEU A 107 11.81 20.96 -16.14
C LEU A 107 12.34 21.57 -14.83
N MET A 108 13.21 20.86 -14.11
CA MET A 108 13.79 21.30 -12.81
C MET A 108 15.09 22.10 -12.93
N ARG A 109 15.32 22.80 -14.06
CA ARG A 109 16.61 23.45 -14.43
C ARG A 109 17.21 24.47 -13.43
N ASN A 110 16.55 24.78 -12.33
CA ASN A 110 17.06 25.60 -11.23
C ASN A 110 17.63 24.78 -10.05
N ALA A 111 17.57 23.44 -10.09
CA ALA A 111 18.05 22.58 -9.01
C ALA A 111 19.57 22.32 -9.16
N SER A 112 20.35 23.04 -8.36
CA SER A 112 21.76 22.88 -7.96
C SER A 112 22.74 22.04 -8.84
N PRO A 113 23.93 22.58 -9.19
CA PRO A 113 24.93 21.92 -10.05
C PRO A 113 25.55 20.63 -9.49
N LYS A 114 25.19 20.18 -8.27
CA LYS A 114 25.68 18.91 -7.70
C LYS A 114 25.10 17.64 -8.35
N PHE A 115 24.07 17.77 -9.21
CA PHE A 115 23.42 16.65 -9.91
C PHE A 115 23.89 16.49 -11.38
N GLN A 116 25.17 16.73 -11.67
CA GLN A 116 25.76 16.62 -13.01
C GLN A 116 25.99 15.17 -13.53
N LYS A 117 25.47 14.14 -12.86
CA LYS A 117 25.46 12.80 -13.47
C LYS A 117 24.28 12.74 -14.43
N SER A 118 24.53 12.42 -15.70
CA SER A 118 23.49 12.27 -16.73
C SER A 118 22.31 11.50 -16.14
N PRO A 119 21.11 12.11 -16.02
CA PRO A 119 19.97 11.42 -15.46
C PRO A 119 19.74 10.17 -16.31
N LYS A 120 19.81 8.99 -15.69
CA LYS A 120 19.59 7.73 -16.40
C LYS A 120 18.08 7.45 -16.40
N ILE A 121 17.64 6.67 -17.39
CA ILE A 121 16.34 6.03 -17.28
C ILE A 121 16.45 5.03 -16.13
N GLU A 122 15.56 5.14 -15.15
CA GLU A 122 15.44 4.15 -14.09
C GLU A 122 14.13 3.37 -14.25
N TYR A 123 14.16 2.14 -13.79
CA TYR A 123 12.98 1.29 -13.72
C TYR A 123 12.75 0.91 -12.27
N GLN A 124 11.49 0.91 -11.85
CA GLN A 124 11.10 0.55 -10.50
C GLN A 124 9.91 -0.38 -10.55
N PHE A 125 9.91 -1.37 -9.67
CA PHE A 125 8.74 -2.16 -9.40
C PHE A 125 8.10 -1.61 -8.11
N ARG A 126 6.78 -1.45 -8.12
CA ARG A 126 6.01 -0.97 -6.98
C ARG A 126 4.72 -1.76 -6.89
N CYS A 127 4.40 -2.28 -5.72
CA CYS A 127 3.15 -2.98 -5.45
C CYS A 127 2.33 -2.24 -4.41
N LEU A 128 1.00 -2.25 -4.57
CA LEU A 128 0.03 -1.84 -3.56
C LEU A 128 -0.92 -3.00 -3.25
N CYS A 129 -1.40 -3.06 -2.03
CA CYS A 129 -2.37 -4.03 -1.53
C CYS A 129 -3.19 -3.41 -0.39
N ASN A 130 -4.36 -3.95 -0.08
CA ASN A 130 -5.34 -3.36 0.86
C ASN A 130 -5.77 -4.32 1.98
N THR A 131 -4.86 -5.22 2.39
CA THR A 131 -5.10 -6.18 3.47
C THR A 131 -3.96 -6.14 4.49
N ASP A 132 -4.23 -6.58 5.72
CA ASP A 132 -3.22 -6.51 6.78
C ASP A 132 -1.92 -7.25 6.41
N ARG A 133 -0.80 -6.58 6.67
CA ARG A 133 0.57 -7.10 6.52
C ARG A 133 0.90 -7.53 5.08
N CYS A 134 0.12 -7.08 4.10
CA CYS A 134 0.26 -7.54 2.72
C CYS A 134 1.55 -7.06 2.03
N ASN A 135 2.16 -5.97 2.51
CA ASN A 135 3.43 -5.45 2.02
C ASN A 135 4.66 -6.03 2.76
N THR A 136 4.53 -7.25 3.31
CA THR A 136 5.67 -7.95 3.93
C THR A 136 6.85 -7.99 2.94
N PRO A 137 8.07 -7.60 3.35
CA PRO A 137 9.27 -7.70 2.53
C PRO A 137 9.58 -9.15 2.17
N ILE A 138 9.12 -9.59 1.01
CA ILE A 138 9.49 -10.87 0.43
C ILE A 138 10.19 -10.56 -0.89
N ASN A 139 11.23 -11.34 -1.24
CA ASN A 139 11.75 -11.30 -2.60
C ASN A 139 10.58 -11.50 -3.57
N LEU A 140 10.53 -10.73 -4.66
CA LEU A 140 9.36 -10.73 -5.56
C LEU A 140 8.95 -12.15 -6.01
N GLU A 141 9.90 -13.07 -6.18
CA GLU A 141 9.62 -14.48 -6.49
C GLU A 141 8.80 -15.22 -5.41
N PRO A 142 9.26 -15.34 -4.14
CA PRO A 142 8.46 -16.00 -3.11
C PRO A 142 7.14 -15.28 -2.80
N TYR A 143 7.03 -13.97 -3.02
CA TYR A 143 5.75 -13.24 -2.91
C TYR A 143 4.75 -13.72 -3.98
N LEU A 144 5.16 -13.79 -5.24
CA LEU A 144 4.34 -14.30 -6.34
C LEU A 144 3.95 -15.77 -6.13
N VAL A 145 4.85 -16.58 -5.55
CA VAL A 145 4.58 -17.98 -5.20
C VAL A 145 3.61 -18.09 -4.04
N LYS A 146 3.76 -17.26 -2.99
CA LYS A 146 2.88 -17.24 -1.82
C LYS A 146 1.45 -16.83 -2.21
N LEU A 147 1.30 -15.74 -2.96
CA LEU A 147 -0.01 -15.28 -3.45
C LEU A 147 -0.71 -16.37 -4.29
N ARG A 148 0.03 -17.07 -5.15
CA ARG A 148 -0.52 -18.18 -5.96
C ARG A 148 -1.04 -19.32 -5.08
N ASN A 149 -0.34 -19.65 -4.01
CA ASN A 149 -0.70 -20.77 -3.14
C ASN A 149 -1.87 -20.40 -2.21
N GLU A 150 -1.90 -19.20 -1.64
CA GLU A 150 -3.00 -18.72 -0.79
C GLU A 150 -4.30 -18.53 -1.57
N THR A 151 -4.21 -18.14 -2.84
CA THR A 151 -5.38 -18.10 -3.74
C THR A 151 -5.88 -19.50 -4.08
N ALA A 152 -5.00 -20.49 -4.19
CA ALA A 152 -5.37 -21.89 -4.45
C ALA A 152 -6.01 -22.58 -3.25
N ASP A 153 -5.55 -22.31 -2.03
CA ASP A 153 -6.07 -22.93 -0.81
C ASP A 153 -7.47 -22.40 -0.44
N ASN A 154 -7.78 -21.14 -0.75
CA ASN A 154 -9.10 -20.54 -0.54
C ASN A 154 -10.15 -20.91 -1.61
N LEU A 155 -9.76 -21.60 -2.68
CA LEU A 155 -10.67 -22.13 -3.72
C LEU A 155 -11.07 -23.61 -3.47
N LEU A 156 -10.55 -24.22 -2.40
CA LEU A 156 -10.77 -25.64 -2.05
C LEU A 156 -11.49 -25.84 -0.71
N GLN A 157 -12.03 -24.76 -0.11
CA GLN A 157 -12.96 -24.79 1.02
C GLN A 157 -14.35 -24.30 0.60
#